data_AF-A0A0M0BXJ3-F1
#
_entry.id   AF-A0A0M0BXJ3-F1
#
_cell.length_a   1.000
_cell.length_b   1.000
_cell.length_c   1.000
_cell.angle_alpha   90.00
_cell.angle_beta   90.00
_cell.angle_gamma   90.00
#
_symmetry.space_group_name_H-M   'P 1'
#
loop_
_entity.id
_entity.type
_entity.pdbx_description
1 polymer ?
#
loop_
_entity_poly.entity_id
_entity_poly.type
_entity_poly.pdbx_seq_one_letter_code
_entity_poly.pdbx_strand_id
1 'polypeptide(L)'
;MSKKPQARDEALEALDFIVNVLKEHENDLDRLIGELGTVTEQLGETGELTCKVENVEERISGLQNEITGLVKYLSKSTNLSLISEKDDVKETPLKPVQGPPVILRCKQWSDFQTLASNAQTLSFMYKEVEKTFQADALKGNQIITYNGPLPKFDSLLKMWLSKELDIPEKQILEGVLAIG
;
A
#
# COMPACT_ATOMS: atom_id res chain seq x y z
N MET A 1 -54.86 23.07 47.41
CA MET A 1 -53.74 22.11 47.56
C MET A 1 -52.63 22.51 46.60
N SER A 2 -51.55 23.07 47.15
CA SER A 2 -50.50 23.80 46.43
C SER A 2 -49.45 22.88 45.80
N LYS A 3 -49.60 22.52 44.52
CA LYS A 3 -48.62 21.73 43.74
C LYS A 3 -47.39 22.52 43.26
N LYS A 4 -47.28 23.81 43.62
CA LYS A 4 -46.30 24.76 43.05
C LYS A 4 -44.82 24.54 43.44
N PRO A 5 -44.46 23.99 44.62
CA PRO A 5 -43.06 23.73 44.96
C PRO A 5 -42.48 22.56 44.16
N GLN A 6 -43.25 21.49 44.00
CA GLN A 6 -42.78 20.20 43.47
C GLN A 6 -42.37 20.26 41.99
N ALA A 7 -43.11 21.02 41.16
CA ALA A 7 -42.78 21.22 39.76
C ALA A 7 -41.53 22.11 39.53
N ARG A 8 -41.16 22.93 40.53
CA ARG A 8 -39.94 23.75 40.48
C ARG A 8 -38.71 22.90 40.77
N ASP A 9 -38.84 21.96 41.71
CA ASP A 9 -37.76 21.04 42.07
C ASP A 9 -37.49 20.05 40.93
N GLU A 10 -38.54 19.50 40.29
CA GLU A 10 -38.39 18.66 39.07
C GLU A 10 -37.71 19.41 37.91
N ALA A 11 -38.03 20.70 37.72
CA ALA A 11 -37.41 21.51 36.67
C ALA A 11 -35.92 21.80 36.96
N LEU A 12 -35.53 21.91 38.24
CA LEU A 12 -34.14 22.07 38.64
C LEU A 12 -33.36 20.76 38.48
N GLU A 13 -33.96 19.61 38.83
CA GLU A 13 -33.35 18.29 38.60
C GLU A 13 -33.13 18.00 37.11
N ALA A 14 -34.09 18.36 36.25
CA ALA A 14 -33.94 18.23 34.80
C ALA A 14 -32.81 19.11 34.24
N LEU A 15 -32.62 20.30 34.81
CA LEU A 15 -31.53 21.21 34.47
C LEU A 15 -30.17 20.64 34.90
N ASP A 16 -30.06 20.10 36.11
CA ASP A 16 -28.84 19.45 36.59
C ASP A 16 -28.47 18.22 35.74
N PHE A 17 -29.47 17.45 35.31
CA PHE A 17 -29.26 16.33 34.38
C PHE A 17 -28.69 16.81 33.04
N ILE A 18 -29.29 17.85 32.43
CA ILE A 18 -28.80 18.42 31.17
C ILE A 18 -27.38 18.98 31.33
N VAL A 19 -27.08 19.67 32.42
CA VAL A 19 -25.76 20.23 32.69
C VAL A 19 -24.72 19.11 32.83
N ASN A 20 -25.05 18.01 33.50
CA ASN A 20 -24.15 16.87 33.61
C ASN A 20 -23.89 16.21 32.25
N VAL A 21 -24.93 16.01 31.43
CA VAL A 21 -24.77 15.46 30.07
C VAL A 21 -23.92 16.37 29.20
N LEU A 22 -24.12 17.70 29.27
CA LEU A 22 -23.31 18.65 28.51
C LEU A 22 -21.83 18.64 28.95
N LYS A 23 -21.55 18.50 30.26
CA LYS A 23 -20.18 18.36 30.76
C LYS A 23 -19.53 17.06 30.31
N GLU A 24 -20.28 15.97 30.23
CA GLU A 24 -19.77 14.70 29.69
C GLU A 24 -19.39 14.85 28.21
N HIS A 25 -20.25 15.49 27.41
CA HIS A 25 -19.95 15.80 26.01
C HIS A 25 -18.76 16.74 25.83
N GLU A 26 -18.57 17.74 26.70
CA GLU A 26 -17.39 18.62 26.69
C GLU A 26 -16.11 17.80 26.91
N ASN A 27 -16.10 16.90 27.90
CA ASN A 27 -14.96 16.02 28.16
C ASN A 27 -14.69 15.05 27.01
N ASP A 28 -15.74 14.50 26.39
CA ASP A 28 -15.60 13.61 25.24
C ASP A 28 -15.01 14.34 24.02
N LEU A 29 -15.42 15.58 23.77
CA LEU A 29 -14.87 16.40 22.70
C LEU A 29 -13.40 16.74 22.96
N ASP A 30 -13.03 17.08 24.19
CA ASP A 30 -11.62 17.31 24.56
C ASP A 30 -10.76 16.06 24.34
N ARG A 31 -11.27 14.88 24.69
CA ARG A 31 -10.59 13.60 24.43
C ARG A 31 -10.42 13.36 22.92
N LEU A 32 -11.48 13.54 22.14
CA LEU A 32 -11.45 13.34 20.69
C LEU A 32 -10.50 14.33 19.99
N ILE A 33 -10.42 15.58 20.46
CA ILE A 33 -9.47 16.58 19.96
C ILE A 33 -8.03 16.13 20.28
N GLY A 34 -7.78 15.61 21.48
CA GLY A 34 -6.47 15.05 21.85
C GLY A 34 -6.06 13.87 20.96
N GLU A 35 -6.99 12.93 20.72
CA GLU A 35 -6.75 11.78 19.82
C GLU A 35 -6.47 12.22 18.38
N LEU A 36 -7.23 13.19 17.87
CA LEU A 36 -6.98 13.79 16.55
C LEU A 36 -5.62 14.48 16.45
N GLY A 37 -5.17 15.14 17.52
CA GLY A 37 -3.83 15.73 17.62
C GLY A 37 -2.73 14.69 17.44
N THR A 38 -2.82 13.58 18.17
CA THR A 38 -1.87 12.46 18.09
C THR A 38 -1.84 11.83 16.70
N VAL A 39 -3.01 11.57 16.09
CA VAL A 39 -3.10 11.01 14.73
C VAL A 39 -2.51 11.98 13.69
N THR A 40 -2.73 13.29 13.87
CA THR A 40 -2.17 14.32 12.97
C THR A 40 -0.65 14.41 13.08
N GLU A 41 -0.09 14.27 14.28
CA GLU A 41 1.36 14.24 14.50
C GLU A 41 2.00 13.01 13.83
N GLN A 42 1.41 11.82 14.02
CA GLN A 42 1.84 10.58 13.35
C GLN A 42 1.73 10.66 11.81
N LEU A 43 0.70 11.35 11.29
CA LEU A 43 0.57 11.60 9.86
C LEU A 43 1.64 12.58 9.35
N GLY A 44 2.04 13.55 10.19
CA GLY A 44 3.16 14.46 9.90
C GLY A 44 4.48 13.72 9.71
N GLU A 45 4.77 12.70 10.54
CA GLU A 45 5.93 11.81 10.39
C GLU A 45 5.89 11.00 9.09
N THR A 46 4.68 10.65 8.62
CA THR A 46 4.50 10.00 7.31
C THR A 46 4.91 10.91 6.15
N GLY A 47 4.74 12.23 6.29
CA GLY A 47 5.25 13.22 5.33
C GLY A 47 6.78 13.22 5.20
N GLU A 48 7.50 13.03 6.31
CA GLU A 48 8.97 12.89 6.28
C GLU A 48 9.39 11.61 5.53
N LEU A 49 8.62 10.53 5.69
CA LEU A 49 8.85 9.30 4.95
C LEU A 49 8.66 9.50 3.44
N THR A 50 7.63 10.24 3.03
CA THR A 50 7.39 10.57 1.62
C THR A 50 8.55 11.36 1.02
N CYS A 51 9.07 12.37 1.71
CA CYS A 51 10.25 13.12 1.25
C CYS A 51 11.50 12.25 1.10
N LYS A 52 11.71 11.30 2.02
CA LYS A 52 12.82 10.35 1.94
C LYS A 52 12.66 9.39 0.75
N VAL A 53 11.44 8.96 0.45
CA VAL A 53 11.13 8.13 -0.73
C VAL A 53 11.40 8.89 -2.02
N GLU A 54 10.95 10.14 -2.14
CA GLU A 54 11.22 10.99 -3.32
C GLU A 54 12.72 11.16 -3.60
N ASN A 55 13.53 11.42 -2.55
CA ASN A 55 14.98 11.53 -2.68
C ASN A 55 15.65 10.19 -3.09
N VAL A 56 15.10 9.05 -2.68
CA VAL A 56 15.57 7.74 -3.13
C VAL A 56 15.20 7.49 -4.60
N GLU A 57 13.99 7.86 -5.03
CA GLU A 57 13.56 7.77 -6.43
C GLU A 57 14.42 8.63 -7.37
N GLU A 58 14.79 9.84 -6.94
CA GLU A 58 15.68 10.71 -7.70
C GLU A 58 17.08 10.09 -7.86
N ARG A 59 17.64 9.54 -6.77
CA ARG A 59 18.94 8.84 -6.80
C ARG A 59 18.90 7.61 -7.70
N ILE A 60 17.83 6.82 -7.65
CA ILE A 60 17.64 5.65 -8.52
C ILE A 60 17.57 6.09 -9.99
N SER A 61 16.87 7.18 -10.28
CA SER A 61 16.77 7.74 -11.64
C SER A 61 18.13 8.23 -12.15
N GLY A 62 18.92 8.87 -11.28
CA GLY A 62 20.31 9.24 -11.58
C GLY A 62 21.19 8.03 -11.91
N LEU A 63 21.15 6.99 -11.06
CA LEU A 63 21.89 5.75 -11.29
C LEU A 63 21.45 5.04 -12.59
N GLN A 64 20.16 5.03 -12.91
CA GLN A 64 19.67 4.46 -14.16
C GLN A 64 20.22 5.21 -15.39
N ASN A 65 20.30 6.55 -15.33
CA ASN A 65 20.90 7.35 -16.38
C ASN A 65 22.39 7.07 -16.54
N GLU A 66 23.12 6.94 -15.43
CA GLU A 66 24.55 6.59 -15.44
C GLU A 66 24.79 5.19 -16.02
N ILE A 67 23.99 4.19 -15.62
CA ILE A 67 24.05 2.83 -16.18
C ILE A 67 23.77 2.87 -17.69
N THR A 68 22.75 3.61 -18.13
CA THR A 68 22.43 3.76 -19.55
C THR A 68 23.58 4.40 -20.32
N GLY A 69 24.21 5.42 -19.74
CA GLY A 69 25.41 6.05 -20.28
C GLY A 69 26.57 5.07 -20.39
N LEU A 70 26.84 4.30 -19.34
CA LEU A 70 27.91 3.31 -19.31
C LEU A 70 27.70 2.20 -20.34
N VAL A 71 26.48 1.67 -20.45
CA VAL A 71 26.10 0.70 -21.50
C VAL A 71 26.41 1.29 -22.88
N LYS A 72 26.03 2.54 -23.14
CA LYS A 72 26.31 3.22 -24.41
C LYS A 72 27.82 3.37 -24.69
N TYR A 73 28.63 3.68 -23.67
CA TYR A 73 30.08 3.76 -23.81
C TYR A 73 30.73 2.40 -24.08
N LEU A 74 30.28 1.35 -23.38
CA LEU A 74 30.76 -0.03 -23.59
C LEU A 74 30.37 -0.55 -24.97
N SER A 75 29.13 -0.32 -25.42
CA SER A 75 28.69 -0.64 -26.79
C SER A 75 29.46 0.12 -27.87
N LYS A 76 30.03 1.29 -27.55
CA LYS A 76 30.87 2.06 -28.49
C LYS A 76 32.33 1.60 -28.49
N SER A 77 32.84 1.09 -27.35
CA SER A 77 34.21 0.61 -27.20
C SER A 77 34.39 -0.85 -27.65
N THR A 78 33.31 -1.62 -27.70
CA THR A 78 33.33 -3.02 -28.14
C THR A 78 32.42 -3.11 -29.35
N ASN A 79 32.96 -3.46 -30.53
CA ASN A 79 32.18 -3.89 -31.70
C ASN A 79 31.49 -5.25 -31.42
N LEU A 80 30.76 -5.34 -30.32
CA LEU A 80 29.81 -6.40 -30.02
C LEU A 80 28.44 -5.81 -30.35
N SER A 81 28.01 -6.11 -31.56
CA SER A 81 26.64 -5.91 -32.01
C SER A 81 25.74 -6.74 -31.09
N LEU A 82 25.20 -6.10 -30.06
CA LEU A 82 24.05 -6.57 -29.31
C LEU A 82 22.97 -5.50 -29.47
N ILE A 83 22.22 -5.66 -30.56
CA ILE A 83 20.81 -5.30 -30.73
C ILE A 83 20.38 -4.08 -29.90
N SER A 84 20.72 -2.89 -30.36
CA SER A 84 19.96 -1.69 -30.07
C SER A 84 19.25 -1.27 -31.34
N GLU A 85 18.01 -1.70 -31.51
CA GLU A 85 17.05 -1.00 -32.36
C GLU A 85 16.63 0.28 -31.62
N LYS A 86 17.39 1.35 -31.86
CA LYS A 86 16.85 2.71 -31.86
C LYS A 86 17.08 3.27 -33.25
N ASP A 87 16.19 2.88 -34.16
CA ASP A 87 15.92 3.68 -35.35
C ASP A 87 14.60 4.44 -35.12
N ASP A 88 14.67 5.73 -35.41
CA ASP A 88 13.56 6.64 -35.62
C ASP A 88 12.41 5.96 -36.40
N VAL A 89 11.29 5.73 -35.72
CA VAL A 89 10.02 5.48 -36.40
C VAL A 89 9.02 6.48 -35.86
N LYS A 90 8.67 7.43 -36.73
CA LYS A 90 7.41 8.19 -36.77
C LYS A 90 6.32 7.50 -35.98
N GLU A 91 5.52 8.27 -35.24
CA GLU A 91 4.18 7.88 -34.80
C GLU A 91 3.47 7.15 -35.95
N THR A 92 3.51 5.84 -35.87
CA THR A 92 2.78 4.92 -36.73
C THR A 92 1.74 4.37 -35.77
N PRO A 93 0.44 4.56 -36.02
CA PRO A 93 -0.60 4.03 -35.16
C PRO A 93 -0.29 2.56 -34.90
N LEU A 94 -0.11 2.21 -33.62
CA LEU A 94 0.07 0.84 -33.17
C LEU A 94 -0.97 0.00 -33.91
N LYS A 95 -0.50 -0.84 -34.85
CA LYS A 95 -1.38 -1.78 -35.55
C LYS A 95 -2.14 -2.52 -34.44
N PRO A 96 -3.49 -2.56 -34.47
CA PRO A 96 -4.22 -3.37 -33.52
C PRO A 96 -3.68 -4.78 -33.68
N VAL A 97 -3.12 -5.33 -32.61
CA VAL A 97 -2.70 -6.73 -32.57
C VAL A 97 -4.00 -7.53 -32.67
N GLN A 98 -4.39 -7.82 -33.91
CA GLN A 98 -5.56 -8.62 -34.27
C GLN A 98 -5.21 -10.09 -34.02
N GLY A 99 -5.20 -10.47 -32.75
CA GLY A 99 -5.07 -11.84 -32.32
C GLY A 99 -6.03 -12.11 -31.15
N PRO A 100 -6.59 -13.32 -31.02
CA PRO A 100 -7.36 -13.69 -29.84
C PRO A 100 -6.54 -13.39 -28.57
N PRO A 101 -7.17 -12.88 -27.49
CA PRO A 101 -6.46 -12.58 -26.26
C PRO A 101 -5.77 -13.84 -25.74
N VAL A 102 -4.46 -13.74 -25.49
CA VAL A 102 -3.66 -14.87 -24.99
C VAL A 102 -3.73 -14.87 -23.47
N ILE A 103 -4.21 -15.97 -22.89
CA ILE A 103 -4.28 -16.16 -21.45
C ILE A 103 -3.12 -17.05 -21.01
N LEU A 104 -2.17 -16.47 -20.28
CA LEU A 104 -1.07 -17.19 -19.67
C LEU A 104 -1.41 -17.52 -18.22
N ARG A 105 -1.43 -18.81 -17.86
CA ARG A 105 -1.69 -19.24 -16.49
C ARG A 105 -0.40 -19.68 -15.80
N CYS A 106 0.07 -18.85 -14.87
CA CYS A 106 1.24 -19.11 -14.05
C CYS A 106 0.85 -19.94 -12.82
N LYS A 107 1.56 -21.04 -12.59
CA LYS A 107 1.44 -21.83 -11.35
C LYS A 107 2.37 -21.30 -10.24
N GLN A 108 3.50 -20.73 -10.63
CA GLN A 108 4.46 -20.13 -9.70
C GLN A 108 4.27 -18.62 -9.63
N TRP A 109 4.32 -18.09 -8.40
CA TRP A 109 4.18 -16.65 -8.17
C TRP A 109 5.34 -15.86 -8.79
N SER A 110 6.56 -16.40 -8.74
CA SER A 110 7.76 -15.81 -9.35
C SER A 110 7.59 -15.55 -10.85
N ASP A 111 7.04 -16.52 -11.58
CA ASP A 111 6.79 -16.40 -13.02
C ASP A 111 5.75 -15.32 -13.29
N PHE A 112 4.68 -15.30 -12.49
CA PHE A 112 3.66 -14.26 -12.58
C PHE A 112 4.27 -12.87 -12.37
N GLN A 113 5.06 -12.67 -11.31
CA GLN A 113 5.71 -11.37 -11.04
C GLN A 113 6.59 -10.91 -12.21
N THR A 114 7.40 -11.81 -12.75
CA THR A 114 8.32 -11.49 -13.86
C THR A 114 7.53 -11.10 -15.11
N LEU A 115 6.48 -11.83 -15.45
CA LEU A 115 5.67 -11.59 -16.64
C LEU A 115 4.76 -10.36 -16.49
N ALA A 116 4.14 -10.21 -15.32
CA ALA A 116 3.21 -9.11 -14.98
C ALA A 116 3.92 -7.80 -14.63
N SER A 117 5.25 -7.79 -14.51
CA SER A 117 6.02 -6.56 -14.32
C SER A 117 5.73 -5.57 -15.44
N ASN A 118 5.42 -4.31 -15.10
CA ASN A 118 4.97 -3.27 -16.03
C ASN A 118 3.66 -3.60 -16.78
N ALA A 119 2.77 -4.39 -16.16
CA ALA A 119 1.40 -4.54 -16.66
C ALA A 119 0.63 -3.21 -16.58
N GLN A 120 -0.32 -3.02 -17.48
CA GLN A 120 -1.17 -1.83 -17.57
C GLN A 120 -2.15 -1.77 -16.41
N THR A 121 -2.66 -2.92 -15.99
CA THR A 121 -3.63 -3.04 -14.90
C THR A 121 -3.49 -4.42 -14.28
N LEU A 122 -3.70 -4.50 -12.98
CA LEU A 122 -3.73 -5.74 -12.22
C LEU A 122 -4.99 -5.78 -11.36
N SER A 123 -5.71 -6.88 -11.41
CA SER A 123 -6.81 -7.21 -10.50
C SER A 123 -6.41 -8.42 -9.65
N PHE A 124 -6.91 -8.49 -8.42
CA PHE A 124 -6.69 -9.66 -7.57
C PHE A 124 -7.98 -10.04 -6.86
N MET A 125 -8.03 -11.30 -6.43
CA MET A 125 -9.12 -11.86 -5.64
C MET A 125 -8.52 -12.83 -4.63
N TYR A 126 -8.94 -12.70 -3.37
CA TYR A 126 -8.57 -13.63 -2.31
C TYR A 126 -9.83 -14.34 -1.81
N LYS A 127 -9.84 -15.67 -1.89
CA LYS A 127 -10.93 -16.51 -1.39
C LYS A 127 -10.50 -17.13 -0.07
N GLU A 128 -10.97 -16.55 1.03
CA GLU A 128 -10.56 -16.94 2.38
C GLU A 128 -10.88 -18.41 2.71
N VAL A 129 -12.07 -18.89 2.31
CA VAL A 129 -12.51 -20.28 2.55
C VAL A 129 -11.61 -21.31 1.86
N GLU A 130 -11.19 -21.02 0.63
CA GLU A 130 -10.33 -21.90 -0.17
C GLU A 130 -8.83 -21.67 0.11
N LYS A 131 -8.48 -20.60 0.83
CA LYS A 131 -7.11 -20.07 0.98
C LYS A 131 -6.40 -19.90 -0.38
N THR A 132 -7.16 -19.52 -1.40
CA THR A 132 -6.65 -19.30 -2.76
C THR A 132 -6.55 -17.81 -3.07
N PHE A 133 -5.43 -17.45 -3.67
CA PHE A 133 -5.13 -16.14 -4.18
C PHE A 133 -5.07 -16.21 -5.71
N GLN A 134 -5.85 -15.34 -6.35
CA GLN A 134 -5.85 -15.16 -7.79
C GLN A 134 -5.41 -13.74 -8.11
N ALA A 135 -4.49 -13.59 -9.07
CA ALA A 135 -4.09 -12.30 -9.59
C ALA A 135 -4.10 -12.35 -11.12
N ASP A 136 -4.67 -11.32 -11.75
CA ASP A 136 -4.82 -11.20 -13.19
C ASP A 136 -4.22 -9.87 -13.63
N ALA A 137 -3.20 -9.92 -14.49
CA ALA A 137 -2.50 -8.75 -14.99
C ALA A 137 -2.72 -8.62 -16.50
N LEU A 138 -3.10 -7.42 -16.94
CA LEU A 138 -3.25 -7.09 -18.35
C LEU A 138 -1.97 -6.41 -18.85
N LYS A 139 -1.33 -7.04 -19.84
CA LYS A 139 -0.10 -6.52 -20.47
C LYS A 139 -0.21 -6.62 -21.99
N GLY A 140 -0.62 -5.52 -22.63
CA GLY A 140 -0.88 -5.50 -24.06
C GLY A 140 -2.12 -6.32 -24.41
N ASN A 141 -1.97 -7.34 -25.26
CA ASN A 141 -3.04 -8.28 -25.63
C ASN A 141 -2.98 -9.59 -24.81
N GLN A 142 -2.27 -9.60 -23.68
CA GLN A 142 -2.07 -10.78 -22.85
C GLN A 142 -2.67 -10.58 -21.46
N ILE A 143 -3.44 -11.57 -21.02
CA ILE A 143 -3.90 -11.67 -19.63
C ILE A 143 -3.03 -12.72 -18.96
N ILE A 144 -2.26 -12.31 -17.96
CA ILE A 144 -1.41 -13.18 -17.17
C ILE A 144 -2.17 -13.46 -15.87
N THR A 145 -2.46 -14.72 -15.60
CA THR A 145 -3.25 -15.16 -14.44
C THR A 145 -2.38 -16.02 -13.53
N TYR A 146 -2.31 -15.68 -12.27
CA TYR A 146 -1.85 -16.55 -11.19
C TYR A 146 -3.05 -17.08 -10.43
N ASN A 147 -3.04 -18.37 -10.10
CA ASN A 147 -3.97 -18.95 -9.14
C ASN A 147 -3.22 -19.96 -8.27
N GLY A 148 -3.15 -19.70 -6.98
CA GLY A 148 -2.41 -20.52 -6.04
C GLY A 148 -2.54 -20.02 -4.60
N PRO A 149 -1.70 -20.51 -3.68
CA PRO A 149 -1.67 -19.99 -2.31
C PRO A 149 -1.24 -18.52 -2.29
N LEU A 150 -1.66 -17.78 -1.27
CA LEU A 150 -1.17 -16.43 -1.04
C LEU A 150 0.36 -16.44 -0.91
N PRO A 151 1.10 -15.60 -1.65
CA PRO A 151 2.54 -15.51 -1.51
C PRO A 151 2.91 -15.14 -0.07
N LYS A 152 4.04 -15.66 0.42
CA LYS A 152 4.53 -15.30 1.75
C LYS A 152 5.09 -13.89 1.72
N PHE A 153 4.65 -13.07 2.66
CA PHE A 153 5.09 -11.69 2.82
C PHE A 153 5.77 -11.47 4.18
N ASP A 154 6.35 -12.52 4.76
CA ASP A 154 6.87 -12.54 6.13
C ASP A 154 7.86 -11.38 6.38
N SER A 155 8.73 -11.08 5.42
CA SER A 155 9.68 -9.96 5.54
C SER A 155 8.99 -8.59 5.53
N LEU A 156 7.96 -8.40 4.68
CA LEU A 156 7.18 -7.16 4.68
C LEU A 156 6.38 -7.01 5.97
N LEU A 157 5.79 -8.12 6.45
CA LEU A 157 5.05 -8.14 7.70
C LEU A 157 5.97 -7.82 8.90
N LYS A 158 7.17 -8.41 8.94
CA LYS A 158 8.16 -8.09 9.98
C LYS A 158 8.65 -6.66 9.90
N MET A 159 8.90 -6.13 8.70
CA MET A 159 9.28 -4.73 8.50
C MET A 159 8.19 -3.78 8.98
N TRP A 160 6.93 -4.07 8.64
CA TRP A 160 5.78 -3.31 9.12
C TRP A 160 5.65 -3.38 10.65
N LEU A 161 5.69 -4.57 11.25
CA LEU A 161 5.66 -4.76 12.70
C LEU A 161 6.82 -4.06 13.41
N SER A 162 8.01 -4.05 12.78
CA SER A 162 9.20 -3.39 13.30
C SER A 162 9.01 -1.89 13.41
N LYS A 163 8.40 -1.28 12.38
CA LYS A 163 8.05 0.15 12.38
C LYS A 163 6.92 0.47 13.35
N GLU A 164 5.87 -0.36 13.37
CA GLU A 164 4.66 -0.11 14.17
C GLU A 164 4.91 -0.23 15.68
N LEU A 165 5.84 -1.11 16.09
CA LEU A 165 6.10 -1.42 17.50
C LEU A 165 7.47 -0.94 18.00
N ASP A 166 8.26 -0.30 17.15
CA ASP A 166 9.66 0.09 17.42
C ASP A 166 10.54 -1.08 17.91
N ILE A 167 10.28 -2.28 17.37
CA ILE A 167 11.04 -3.49 17.68
C ILE A 167 11.97 -3.80 16.51
N PRO A 168 13.29 -3.99 16.69
CA PRO A 168 14.17 -4.34 15.59
C PRO A 168 13.71 -5.63 14.87
N GLU A 169 13.68 -5.63 13.53
CA GLU A 169 13.19 -6.77 12.72
C GLU A 169 13.84 -8.11 13.11
N LYS A 170 15.11 -8.09 13.53
CA LYS A 170 15.87 -9.26 14.02
C LYS A 170 15.26 -9.94 15.25
N GLN A 171 14.46 -9.21 16.02
CA GLN A 171 13.78 -9.69 17.22
C GLN A 171 12.34 -10.14 16.94
N ILE A 172 11.86 -9.98 15.70
CA ILE A 172 10.50 -10.37 15.30
C ILE A 172 10.53 -11.78 14.71
N LEU A 173 9.85 -12.68 15.40
CA LEU A 173 9.79 -14.11 15.07
C LEU A 173 8.38 -14.48 14.63
N GLU A 174 8.30 -15.33 13.61
CA GLU A 174 7.04 -15.95 13.20
C GLU A 174 6.85 -17.21 14.05
N GLY A 175 5.79 -17.26 14.86
CA GLY A 175 5.51 -18.39 15.73
C GLY A 175 4.49 -18.08 16.82
N VAL A 176 4.25 -19.06 17.69
CA VAL A 176 3.39 -18.91 18.86
C VAL A 176 4.27 -18.74 20.09
N LEU A 177 4.13 -17.62 20.78
CA LEU A 177 4.74 -17.45 22.10
C LEU A 177 3.86 -18.17 23.13
N ALA A 178 4.35 -19.31 23.65
CA ALA A 178 3.70 -20.02 24.74
C ALA A 178 4.54 -19.85 26.00
N ILE A 179 3.92 -19.33 27.07
CA ILE A 179 4.49 -19.34 28.41
C ILE A 179 4.00 -20.62 29.09
N GLY A 180 4.93 -21.51 29.44
CA GLY A 180 4.67 -22.74 30.18
C GLY A 180 4.92 -22.56 31.66
#